data_AF-A0A6N4UMA4-F1
#
_entry.id   AF-A0A6N4UMA4-F1
#
_cell.length_a   1.000
_cell.length_b   1.000
_cell.length_c   1.000
_cell.angle_alpha   90.00
_cell.angle_beta   90.00
_cell.angle_gamma   90.00
#
_symmetry.space_group_name_H-M   'P 1'
#
loop_
_entity.id
_entity.type
_entity.pdbx_description
1 polymer ?
#
loop_
_entity_poly.entity_id
_entity_poly.type
_entity_poly.pdbx_seq_one_letter_code
_entity_poly.pdbx_strand_id
1 'polypeptide(L)' 'MVHELITESDANHAFFNDTGDRYNPAAAADAWRRMQDWFAAHLA' A
#
# COMPACT_ATOMS: atom_id res chain seq x y z
N MET A 1 -18.82 10.22 0.22
CA MET A 1 -17.36 10.40 0.35
C MET A 1 -16.67 9.47 -0.63
N VAL A 2 -15.62 9.94 -1.31
CA VAL A 2 -14.79 9.08 -2.18
C VAL A 2 -13.85 8.29 -1.28
N HIS A 3 -13.83 6.97 -1.43
CA HIS A 3 -12.96 6.07 -0.68
C HIS A 3 -12.65 4.82 -1.52
N GLU A 4 -11.50 4.21 -1.28
CA GLU A 4 -11.07 2.95 -1.91
C GLU A 4 -10.58 1.98 -0.84
N LEU A 5 -10.78 0.67 -1.08
CA LEU A 5 -10.28 -0.41 -0.24
C LEU A 5 -9.59 -1.43 -1.14
N ILE A 6 -8.33 -1.74 -0.83
CA ILE A 6 -7.51 -2.70 -1.56
C ILE A 6 -7.10 -3.81 -0.58
N THR A 7 -7.16 -5.06 -1.04
CA THR A 7 -6.53 -6.20 -0.36
C THR A 7 -5.37 -6.67 -1.21
N GLU A 8 -4.15 -6.58 -0.66
CA GLU A 8 -2.94 -7.08 -1.31
C GLU A 8 -2.92 -8.62 -1.23
N SER A 9 -2.90 -9.28 -2.38
CA SER A 9 -2.85 -10.75 -2.43
C SER A 9 -1.51 -11.26 -1.92
N ASP A 10 -1.52 -12.38 -1.20
CA ASP A 10 -0.32 -13.02 -0.64
C ASP A 10 0.48 -12.15 0.34
N ALA A 11 -0.10 -11.06 0.83
CA ALA A 11 0.47 -10.18 1.85
C ALA A 11 -0.18 -10.45 3.22
N ASN A 12 0.65 -10.63 4.24
CA ASN A 12 0.17 -10.77 5.62
C ASN A 12 0.15 -9.40 6.33
N HIS A 13 -0.40 -9.34 7.55
CA HIS A 13 -0.32 -8.15 8.37
C HIS A 13 1.14 -7.65 8.50
N ALA A 14 1.31 -6.33 8.42
CA ALA A 14 2.60 -5.64 8.43
C ALA A 14 3.51 -5.93 7.22
N PHE A 15 2.95 -6.25 6.05
CA PHE A 15 3.72 -6.49 4.82
C PHE A 15 4.59 -5.31 4.36
N PHE A 16 4.29 -4.09 4.82
CA PHE A 16 5.01 -2.87 4.45
C PHE A 16 6.30 -2.66 5.27
N ASN A 17 6.47 -3.36 6.40
CA ASN A 17 7.67 -3.23 7.23
C ASN A 17 8.84 -4.02 6.62
N ASP A 18 9.77 -3.32 5.97
CA ASP A 18 10.96 -3.87 5.30
C ASP A 18 12.03 -4.45 6.23
N THR A 19 11.89 -4.26 7.55
CA THR A 19 12.76 -4.87 8.57
C THR A 19 12.20 -6.17 9.16
N GLY A 20 10.96 -6.54 8.82
CA GLY A 20 10.27 -7.69 9.42
C GLY A 20 10.16 -8.91 8.50
N ASP A 21 10.04 -10.10 9.09
CA ASP A 21 9.92 -11.39 8.37
C ASP A 21 8.70 -11.49 7.44
N ARG A 22 7.73 -10.59 7.58
CA ARG A 22 6.49 -10.54 6.79
C ARG A 22 6.56 -9.55 5.63
N TYR A 23 7.71 -8.90 5.42
CA TYR A 23 7.89 -7.95 4.34
C TYR A 23 7.53 -8.58 2.99
N ASN A 24 6.62 -7.92 2.26
CA ASN A 24 6.29 -8.28 0.89
C ASN A 24 6.58 -7.06 0.00
N PRO A 25 7.71 -7.06 -0.75
CA PRO A 25 8.12 -5.88 -1.53
C PRO A 25 7.14 -5.53 -2.64
N ALA A 26 6.44 -6.52 -3.21
CA ALA A 26 5.47 -6.28 -4.28
C ALA A 26 4.23 -5.55 -3.75
N ALA A 27 3.66 -6.03 -2.64
CA ALA A 27 2.53 -5.41 -1.99
C ALA A 27 2.88 -4.02 -1.42
N ALA A 28 4.07 -3.86 -0.84
CA ALA A 28 4.54 -2.57 -0.33
C ALA A 28 4.67 -1.53 -1.47
N ALA A 29 5.25 -1.92 -2.60
CA ALA A 29 5.37 -1.04 -3.76
C ALA A 29 4.01 -0.67 -4.38
N ASP A 30 3.06 -1.61 -4.46
CA ASP A 30 1.70 -1.32 -4.97
C ASP A 30 0.98 -0.33 -4.05
N ALA A 31 0.92 -0.62 -2.75
CA ALA A 31 0.28 0.24 -1.76
C ALA A 31 0.90 1.65 -1.74
N TRP A 32 2.23 1.76 -1.84
CA TRP A 32 2.92 3.06 -1.86
C TRP A 32 2.61 3.88 -3.11
N ARG A 33 2.56 3.24 -4.28
CA ARG A 33 2.17 3.91 -5.53
C ARG A 33 0.75 4.43 -5.43
N ARG A 34 -0.20 3.60 -5.02
CA ARG A 34 -1.63 3.99 -4.92
C ARG A 34 -1.84 5.15 -3.95
N MET A 35 -1.13 5.15 -2.82
CA MET A 35 -1.20 6.25 -1.86
C MET A 35 -0.66 7.56 -2.47
N GLN A 36 0.45 7.51 -3.20
CA GLN A 36 0.96 8.70 -3.91
C GLN A 36 -0.01 9.19 -4.98
N ASP A 37 -0.60 8.28 -5.77
CA ASP A 37 -1.61 8.63 -6.78
C ASP A 37 -2.84 9.28 -6.14
N TRP A 38 -3.29 8.76 -4.98
CA TRP A 38 -4.37 9.35 -4.21
C TRP A 38 -4.03 10.76 -3.71
N PHE A 39 -2.82 10.97 -3.21
CA PHE A 39 -2.38 12.30 -2.80
C PHE A 39 -2.26 13.26 -3.98
N ALA A 40 -1.73 12.82 -5.12
CA ALA A 40 -1.66 13.63 -6.33
C ALA A 40 -3.05 14.08 -6.81
N ALA A 41 -4.08 13.25 -6.62
CA ALA A 41 -5.46 13.57 -6.99
C ALA A 41 -6.18 14.48 -5.99
N HIS A 42 -5.77 14.53 -4.72
CA HIS A 42 -6.58 15.11 -3.64
C HIS A 42 -5.88 16.12 -2.73
N LEU A 43 -4.55 16.23 -2.78
CA LEU A 43 -3.75 17.15 -1.97
C LEU A 43 -2.89 18.01 -2.92
N ALA A 44 -3.43 19.16 -3.33
CA ALA A 44 -2.71 20.19 -4.09
C ALA A 44 -1.88 21.09 -3.16
#